data_AF-A0A0A9GS79-F1
#
_entry.id   AF-A0A0A9GS79-F1
#
_cell.length_a   1.000
_cell.length_b   1.000
_cell.length_c   1.000
_cell.angle_alpha   90.00
_cell.angle_beta   90.00
_cell.angle_gamma   90.00
#
_symmetry.space_group_name_H-M   'P 1'
#
loop_
_entity.id
_entity.type
_entity.pdbx_description
1 polymer ?
#
loop_
_entity_poly.entity_id
_entity_poly.type
_entity_poly.pdbx_seq_one_letter_code
_entity_poly.pdbx_strand_id
1 'polypeptide(L)' 'MIAIVAHANWELHHLDIKSAFLNGDLHEEVYVEQPPEFTVKGKECLVYHLDKALYGLRQAPRAWN' A
#
# COMPACT_ATOMS: atom_id res chain seq x y z
N MET A 1 -6.53 2.20 -22.11
CA MET A 1 -5.37 1.38 -22.55
C MET A 1 -5.77 -0.06 -22.92
N ILE A 2 -6.56 -0.75 -22.10
CA ILE A 2 -7.03 -2.14 -22.36
C ILE A 2 -7.83 -2.26 -23.68
N ALA A 3 -8.67 -1.27 -24.01
CA ALA A 3 -9.47 -1.29 -25.24
C ALA A 3 -8.64 -1.31 -26.54
N ILE A 4 -7.44 -0.69 -26.54
CA ILE A 4 -6.55 -0.67 -27.71
C ILE A 4 -5.87 -2.02 -27.89
N VAL A 5 -5.44 -2.63 -26.78
CA VAL A 5 -4.81 -3.96 -26.76
C VAL A 5 -5.79 -5.04 -27.23
N ALA A 6 -7.05 -4.97 -26.78
CA ALA A 6 -8.11 -5.86 -27.23
C ALA A 6 -8.43 -5.67 -28.73
N HIS A 7 -8.42 -4.43 -29.22
CA HIS A 7 -8.65 -4.14 -30.64
C HIS A 7 -7.49 -4.57 -31.53
N ALA A 8 -6.25 -4.48 -31.05
CA ALA A 8 -5.04 -4.86 -31.76
C ALA A 8 -4.66 -6.34 -31.58
N ASN A 9 -5.45 -7.10 -30.80
CA ASN A 9 -5.22 -8.51 -30.47
C ASN A 9 -3.82 -8.76 -29.87
N TRP A 10 -3.30 -7.80 -29.09
CA TRP A 10 -1.99 -7.90 -28.46
C TRP A 10 -2.07 -8.69 -27.16
N GLU A 11 -1.02 -9.45 -26.89
CA GLU A 11 -0.91 -10.23 -25.66
C GLU A 11 -0.66 -9.28 -24.48
N LEU A 12 -1.61 -9.24 -23.53
CA LEU A 12 -1.52 -8.41 -22.33
C LEU A 12 -1.05 -9.27 -21.16
N HIS A 13 0.20 -9.07 -20.75
CA HIS A 13 0.71 -9.65 -19.52
C HIS A 13 0.47 -8.65 -18.36
N HIS A 14 -0.48 -8.98 -17.48
CA HIS A 14 -0.70 -8.22 -16.25
C HIS A 14 0.15 -8.84 -15.13
N LEU A 15 1.11 -8.08 -14.62
CA LEU A 15 1.95 -8.48 -13.50
C LEU A 15 1.44 -7.81 -12.22
N ASP A 16 0.79 -8.59 -11.35
CA ASP A 16 0.42 -8.16 -10.01
C ASP A 16 1.58 -8.47 -9.04
N ILE A 17 2.42 -7.46 -8.77
CA ILE A 17 3.54 -7.58 -7.84
C ILE A 17 3.00 -7.37 -6.43
N LYS A 18 2.75 -8.44 -5.68
CA LYS A 18 2.27 -8.35 -4.28
C LYS A 18 3.23 -7.60 -3.34
N SER A 19 4.53 -7.58 -3.65
CA SER A 19 5.56 -6.86 -2.89
C SER A 19 5.65 -5.37 -3.23
N ALA A 20 4.85 -4.90 -4.19
CA ALA A 20 4.84 -3.52 -4.63
C ALA A 20 4.58 -2.54 -3.48
N PHE A 21 3.62 -2.91 -2.63
CA PHE A 21 3.21 -2.11 -1.50
C PHE A 21 4.21 -2.21 -0.35
N LEU A 22 4.80 -3.38 -0.09
CA LEU A 22 5.72 -3.61 1.02
C LEU A 22 7.05 -2.84 0.93
N ASN A 23 7.41 -2.35 -0.27
CA ASN A 23 8.66 -1.62 -0.50
C ASN A 23 8.47 -0.22 -1.11
N GLY A 24 7.23 0.25 -1.28
CA GLY A 24 6.98 1.62 -1.70
C GLY A 24 7.28 2.59 -0.57
N ASP A 25 8.18 3.54 -0.80
CA ASP A 25 8.46 4.62 0.14
C ASP A 25 7.18 5.44 0.35
N LEU A 26 6.78 5.61 1.61
CA LEU A 26 5.58 6.36 1.94
C LEU A 26 5.94 7.86 1.94
N HIS A 27 5.61 8.56 0.87
CA HIS A 27 5.88 10.00 0.76
C HIS A 27 4.96 10.85 1.66
N GLU A 28 3.87 10.25 2.17
CA GLU A 28 2.91 10.88 3.07
C GLU A 28 3.10 10.33 4.49
N GLU A 29 3.08 11.20 5.51
CA GLU A 29 3.10 10.76 6.91
C GLU A 29 1.76 10.11 7.26
N VAL A 30 1.76 8.78 7.38
CA VAL A 30 0.57 8.02 7.77
C VAL A 30 0.74 7.49 9.19
N TYR A 31 -0.26 7.79 10.01
CA TYR A 31 -0.37 7.26 11.36
C TYR A 31 -1.49 6.23 11.42
N VAL A 32 -1.25 5.12 12.12
CA VAL A 32 -2.25 4.09 12.39
C VAL A 32 -2.40 3.87 13.88
N GLU A 33 -3.62 3.51 14.29
CA GLU A 33 -3.89 3.10 15.66
C GLU A 33 -3.12 1.82 16.00
N GLN A 34 -2.79 1.66 17.29
CA GLN A 34 -2.22 0.43 17.80
C GLN A 34 -3.16 -0.76 17.52
N PRO A 35 -2.68 -1.84 16.88
CA PRO A 35 -3.47 -3.06 16.77
C PRO A 35 -3.82 -3.58 18.17
N PRO A 36 -5.00 -4.18 18.38
CA PRO A 36 -5.44 -4.68 19.68
C PRO A 36 -4.49 -5.72 20.30
N GLU A 37 -3.71 -6.43 19.49
CA GLU A 37 -2.71 -7.40 19.93
C GLU A 37 -1.32 -6.79 20.21
N PHE A 38 -1.14 -5.49 19.94
CA PHE A 38 0.12 -4.76 20.11
C PHE A 38 0.03 -3.58 21.08
N THR A 39 -1.13 -3.38 21.70
CA THR A 39 -1.36 -2.28 22.64
C THR A 39 -0.51 -2.44 23.90
N VAL A 40 0.40 -1.48 24.14
CA VAL A 40 1.23 -1.46 25.34
C VAL A 40 0.49 -0.73 26.47
N LYS A 41 0.36 -1.37 27.64
CA LYS A 41 -0.26 -0.76 28.83
C LYS A 41 0.38 0.60 29.16
N GLY A 42 -0.43 1.64 29.28
CA GLY A 42 0.00 3.02 29.54
C GLY A 42 0.41 3.83 28.31
N LYS A 43 0.35 3.23 27.11
CA LYS A 43 0.63 3.88 25.83
C LYS A 43 -0.55 3.78 24.86
N GLU A 44 -1.75 3.56 25.37
CA GLU A 44 -2.97 3.32 24.59
C GLU A 44 -3.33 4.50 23.67
N CYS A 45 -2.93 5.72 24.02
CA CYS A 45 -3.14 6.92 23.20
C CYS A 45 -2.05 7.15 22.13
N LEU A 46 -1.06 6.25 22.00
CA LEU A 46 -0.02 6.38 20.98
C LEU A 46 -0.50 5.81 19.64
N VAL A 47 -0.05 6.45 18.58
CA VAL A 47 -0.22 6.00 17.19
C VAL A 47 1.13 5.53 16.65
N TYR A 48 1.11 4.60 15.70
CA TYR A 48 2.31 4.19 14.97
C TYR A 48 2.46 5.02 13.70
N HIS A 49 3.67 5.53 13.49
CA HIS A 49 4.08 6.09 12.22
C HIS A 49 4.46 4.96 11.26
N LEU A 50 3.91 4.98 10.05
CA LEU A 50 4.26 4.03 9.01
C LEU A 50 5.37 4.57 8.13
N ASP A 51 6.56 3.95 8.22
CA ASP A 51 7.68 4.28 7.35
C ASP A 51 7.55 3.65 5.95
N LYS A 52 6.65 2.67 5.78
CA LYS A 52 6.42 1.94 4.53
C LYS A 52 4.94 1.73 4.28
N ALA A 53 4.55 1.66 3.01
CA ALA A 53 3.18 1.34 2.66
C ALA A 53 2.78 -0.08 3.11
N LEU A 54 1.66 -0.18 3.83
CA LEU A 54 1.01 -1.46 4.10
C LEU A 54 -0.03 -1.78 3.03
N TYR A 55 -0.27 -3.07 2.84
CA TYR A 55 -1.34 -3.55 1.97
C TYR A 55 -2.70 -3.05 2.46
N GLY A 56 -3.56 -2.59 1.54
CA GLY A 56 -4.90 -2.10 1.88
C GLY A 56 -4.97 -0.62 2.28
N LEU A 57 -3.84 0.09 2.38
CA LEU A 57 -3.87 1.55 2.49
C LEU A 57 -4.38 2.15 1.18
N ARG A 58 -5.36 3.05 1.29
CA ARG A 58 -5.90 3.78 0.14
C ARG A 58 -4.84 4.61 -0.60
N GLN A 59 -3.75 4.98 0.09
CA GLN A 59 -2.61 5.70 -0.46
C GLN A 59 -1.51 4.78 -1.01
N ALA A 60 -1.55 3.48 -0.72
CA ALA A 60 -0.55 2.53 -1.21
C ALA A 60 -0.39 2.52 -2.75
N PRO A 61 -1.45 2.70 -3.57
CA PRO A 61 -1.31 2.82 -5.02
C PRO A 61 -0.62 4.11 -5.50
N ARG A 62 -0.55 5.16 -4.67
CA ARG A 62 0.10 6.44 -5.00
C ARG A 62 1.60 6.43 -4.73
N ALA A 63 2.05 5.57 -3.83
CA ALA A 63 3.47 5.34 -3.52
C ALA A 63 4.19 4.48 -4.59
N TRP A 64 3.50 4.10 -5.68
CA TRP A 64 4.01 3.29 -6.78
C TRP A 64 4.44 4.12 -8.02
N ASN A 65 4.75 5.41 -7.86
CA ASN A 65 5.28 6.23 -8.96
C ASN A 65 6.80 6.18 -9.06
#